data_AF-A4NWP0-F1
#
_entry.id   AF-A4NWP0-F1
#
_cell.length_a   1.000
_cell.length_b   1.000
_cell.length_c   1.000
_cell.angle_alpha   90.00
_cell.angle_beta   90.00
_cell.angle_gamma   90.00
#
_symmetry.space_group_name_H-M   'P 1'
#
loop_
_entity.id
_entity.type
_entity.pdbx_description
1 polymer ?
#
loop_
_entity_poly.entity_id
_entity_poly.type
_entity_poly.pdbx_seq_one_letter_code
_entity_poly.pdbx_strand_id
1 'polypeptide(L)'
;MAYVIFADQVIKPSFECRPIYDMLSDLAEKMGVKEKFTEGRTQEEWLRHIYEQSREKLPELPTFEEFRQQGIFKKVDPNGFKVAYKDFRDNPEAHPLKTPSGKIEIYSSRLAEIAKTWKLAEDEVIHPLPIHAQSFEHYGDPLMEKYPLQLSGFHYKARTHSTYGNVDVLKAANPQEVWMNPIDAEPRNIKNGDMIRIFNDRGEVRINVKITPVLFQGLWH
;
A
#
# COMPACT_ATOMS: atom_id res chain seq x y z
N MET A 1 -3.33 11.80 18.22
CA MET A 1 -3.72 10.70 19.12
C MET A 1 -3.03 9.44 18.64
N ALA A 2 -2.18 8.86 19.47
CA ALA A 2 -1.54 7.58 19.21
C ALA A 2 -2.25 6.50 20.04
N TYR A 3 -2.19 5.25 19.59
CA TYR A 3 -2.71 4.12 20.34
C TYR A 3 -1.87 2.87 20.10
N VAL A 4 -1.90 1.96 21.05
CA VAL A 4 -1.30 0.63 20.98
C VAL A 4 -2.39 -0.38 21.32
N ILE A 5 -2.49 -1.45 20.52
CA ILE A 5 -3.48 -2.51 20.71
C ILE A 5 -2.74 -3.80 21.05
N PHE A 6 -3.19 -4.48 22.10
CA PHE A 6 -2.78 -5.84 22.40
C PHE A 6 -3.62 -6.81 21.57
N ALA A 7 -2.98 -7.51 20.64
CA ALA A 7 -3.64 -8.50 19.80
C ALA A 7 -3.48 -9.90 20.42
N ASP A 8 -4.38 -10.25 21.34
CA ASP A 8 -4.36 -11.56 21.98
C ASP A 8 -4.88 -12.66 21.04
N GLN A 9 -4.48 -13.89 21.31
CA GLN A 9 -4.92 -15.06 20.55
C GLN A 9 -6.39 -15.36 20.85
N VAL A 10 -7.27 -15.05 19.89
CA VAL A 10 -8.71 -15.31 20.02
C VAL A 10 -9.07 -16.77 19.74
N ILE A 11 -8.38 -17.41 18.79
CA ILE A 11 -8.58 -18.81 18.42
C ILE A 11 -7.24 -19.53 18.26
N LYS A 12 -7.26 -20.86 18.42
CA LYS A 12 -6.12 -21.69 18.04
C LYS A 12 -5.96 -21.68 16.51
N PRO A 13 -4.72 -21.76 15.98
CA PRO A 13 -4.51 -21.89 14.54
C PRO A 13 -5.35 -23.04 13.98
N SER A 14 -6.00 -22.81 12.84
CA SER A 14 -6.83 -23.82 12.19
C SER A 14 -5.96 -24.95 11.63
N PHE A 15 -6.43 -26.20 11.74
CA PHE A 15 -5.77 -27.37 11.19
C PHE A 15 -4.30 -27.50 11.65
N GLU A 16 -3.37 -27.66 10.72
CA GLU A 16 -1.93 -27.72 10.97
C GLU A 16 -1.23 -26.37 10.74
N CYS A 17 -1.99 -25.27 10.63
CA CYS A 17 -1.39 -23.95 10.51
C CYS A 17 -0.58 -23.63 11.77
N ARG A 18 0.57 -22.99 11.58
CA ARG A 18 1.46 -22.62 12.68
C ARG A 18 1.78 -21.13 12.62
N PRO A 19 1.99 -20.47 13.77
CA PRO A 19 2.55 -19.13 13.79
C PRO A 19 3.86 -19.05 13.00
N ILE A 20 4.07 -17.92 12.32
CA ILE A 20 5.28 -17.72 11.51
C ILE A 20 6.56 -17.83 12.35
N TYR A 21 6.51 -17.41 13.61
CA TYR A 21 7.65 -17.51 14.53
C TYR A 21 8.07 -18.96 14.75
N ASP A 22 7.11 -19.86 15.01
CA ASP A 22 7.39 -21.28 15.24
C ASP A 22 7.92 -21.94 13.97
N MET A 23 7.32 -21.64 12.81
CA MET A 23 7.79 -22.15 11.52
C MET A 23 9.24 -21.74 11.23
N LEU A 24 9.58 -20.47 11.45
CA LEU A 24 10.92 -19.95 11.21
C LEU A 24 11.92 -20.45 12.25
N SER A 25 11.49 -20.67 13.49
CA SER A 25 12.32 -21.25 14.56
C SER A 25 12.74 -22.68 14.22
N ASP A 26 11.82 -23.51 13.73
CA ASP A 26 12.11 -24.87 13.28
C ASP A 26 13.01 -24.88 12.04
N LEU A 27 12.81 -23.93 11.12
CA LEU A 27 13.69 -23.79 9.97
C LEU A 27 15.11 -23.39 10.41
N ALA A 28 15.23 -22.44 11.34
CA ALA A 28 16.49 -22.02 11.91
C ALA A 28 17.22 -23.16 12.62
N GLU A 29 16.49 -24.07 13.27
CA GLU A 29 17.04 -25.31 13.84
C GLU A 29 17.67 -26.20 12.79
N LYS A 30 16.95 -26.48 11.70
CA LYS A 30 17.48 -27.27 10.58
C LYS A 30 18.69 -26.62 9.91
N MET A 31 18.79 -25.28 9.98
CA MET A 31 19.91 -24.50 9.48
C MET A 31 21.06 -24.33 10.50
N GLY A 32 20.92 -24.85 11.72
CA GLY A 32 21.95 -24.72 12.78
C GLY A 32 22.11 -23.32 13.36
N VAL A 33 21.11 -22.43 13.20
CA VAL A 33 21.15 -21.03 13.66
C VAL A 33 20.04 -20.67 14.64
N LYS A 34 19.33 -21.67 15.20
CA LYS A 34 18.19 -21.49 16.12
C LYS A 34 18.51 -20.52 17.25
N GLU A 35 19.60 -20.73 17.97
CA GLU A 35 19.96 -19.90 19.12
C GLU A 35 20.15 -18.42 18.75
N LYS A 36 20.76 -18.14 17.60
CA LYS A 36 20.93 -16.78 17.09
C LYS A 36 19.61 -16.16 16.63
N PHE A 37 18.68 -16.98 16.15
CA PHE A 37 17.38 -16.54 15.65
C PHE A 37 16.39 -16.28 16.80
N THR A 38 16.28 -17.20 17.75
CA THR A 38 15.32 -17.12 18.85
C THR A 38 15.86 -16.35 20.05
N GLU A 39 17.18 -16.26 20.20
CA GLU A 39 17.87 -15.78 21.41
C GLU A 39 17.36 -16.47 22.69
N GLY A 40 17.02 -17.76 22.58
CA GLY A 40 16.45 -18.54 23.68
C GLY A 40 15.02 -18.14 24.08
N ARG A 41 14.36 -17.23 23.35
CA ARG A 41 13.00 -16.75 23.65
C ARG A 41 11.94 -17.48 22.82
N THR A 42 10.77 -17.66 23.41
CA THR A 42 9.51 -17.97 22.75
C THR A 42 8.88 -16.71 22.16
N GLN A 43 7.81 -16.85 21.35
CA GLN A 43 7.08 -15.69 20.82
C GLN A 43 6.52 -14.79 21.95
N GLU A 44 5.98 -15.38 23.03
CA GLU A 44 5.47 -14.64 24.20
C GLU A 44 6.59 -13.88 24.92
N GLU A 45 7.75 -14.51 25.10
CA GLU A 45 8.90 -13.85 25.73
C GLU A 45 9.45 -12.71 24.87
N TRP A 46 9.42 -12.84 23.55
CA TRP A 46 9.71 -11.73 22.64
C TRP A 46 8.72 -10.57 22.80
N LEU A 47 7.42 -10.86 22.86
CA LEU A 47 6.40 -9.83 23.08
C LEU A 47 6.64 -9.08 24.41
N ARG A 48 6.92 -9.81 25.49
CA ARG A 48 7.22 -9.22 26.81
C ARG A 48 8.49 -8.38 26.78
N HIS A 49 9.55 -8.89 26.14
CA HIS A 49 10.82 -8.18 26.02
C HIS A 49 10.69 -6.86 25.24
N ILE A 50 10.05 -6.89 24.07
CA ILE A 50 9.83 -5.70 23.23
C ILE A 50 8.88 -4.72 23.93
N TYR A 51 7.89 -5.24 24.67
CA TYR A 51 6.98 -4.40 25.45
C TYR A 51 7.72 -3.67 26.58
N GLU A 52 8.61 -4.33 27.31
CA GLU A 52 9.39 -3.67 28.36
C GLU A 52 10.32 -2.59 27.79
N GLN A 53 10.99 -2.85 26.66
CA GLN A 53 11.74 -1.82 25.93
C GLN A 53 10.87 -0.62 25.51
N SER A 54 9.57 -0.87 25.24
CA SER A 54 8.62 0.20 24.94
C SER A 54 8.23 0.97 26.19
N ARG A 55 8.07 0.30 27.35
CA ARG A 55 7.80 0.94 28.65
C ARG A 55 8.96 1.81 29.12
N GLU A 56 10.20 1.41 28.86
CA GLU A 56 11.39 2.25 29.14
C GLU A 56 11.31 3.61 28.41
N LYS A 57 10.82 3.60 27.17
CA LYS A 57 10.63 4.81 26.34
C LYS A 57 9.33 5.54 26.64
N LEU A 58 8.34 4.83 27.18
CA LEU A 58 7.00 5.34 27.45
C LEU A 58 6.49 4.80 28.81
N PRO A 59 6.96 5.36 29.94
CA PRO A 59 6.71 4.81 31.28
C PRO A 59 5.24 4.78 31.73
N GLU A 60 4.38 5.52 31.04
CA GLU A 60 2.92 5.53 31.23
C GLU A 60 2.23 4.26 30.70
N LEU A 61 2.93 3.42 29.93
CA LEU A 61 2.40 2.14 29.51
C LEU A 61 2.20 1.24 30.75
N PRO A 62 1.02 0.61 30.89
CA PRO A 62 0.72 -0.25 32.03
C PRO A 62 1.66 -1.47 32.06
N THR A 63 1.60 -2.27 33.14
CA THR A 63 2.32 -3.55 33.12
C THR A 63 1.79 -4.45 32.00
N PHE A 64 2.55 -5.47 31.59
CA PHE A 64 2.16 -6.33 30.47
C PHE A 64 0.80 -7.01 30.71
N GLU A 65 0.54 -7.48 31.93
CA GLU A 65 -0.72 -8.15 32.29
C GLU A 65 -1.90 -7.17 32.29
N GLU A 66 -1.71 -5.97 32.86
CA GLU A 66 -2.73 -4.93 32.82
C GLU A 66 -3.04 -4.50 31.38
N PHE A 67 -2.00 -4.36 30.53
CA PHE A 67 -2.20 -4.00 29.12
C PHE A 67 -2.97 -5.07 28.37
N ARG A 68 -2.61 -6.35 28.57
CA ARG A 68 -3.30 -7.49 27.97
C ARG A 68 -4.77 -7.52 28.37
N GLN A 69 -5.09 -7.28 29.64
CA GLN A 69 -6.48 -7.21 30.12
C GLN A 69 -7.23 -5.99 29.55
N GLN A 70 -6.58 -4.84 29.44
CA GLN A 70 -7.17 -3.61 28.92
C GLN A 70 -7.37 -3.64 27.40
N GLY A 71 -6.50 -4.31 26.66
CA GLY A 71 -6.53 -4.48 25.21
C GLY A 71 -6.08 -3.26 24.39
N ILE A 72 -6.33 -2.03 24.85
CA ILE A 72 -5.95 -0.81 24.13
C ILE A 72 -5.45 0.29 25.07
N PHE A 73 -4.27 0.83 24.76
CA PHE A 73 -3.71 2.02 25.37
C PHE A 73 -3.82 3.20 24.39
N LYS A 74 -4.29 4.35 24.85
CA LYS A 74 -4.43 5.57 24.02
C LYS A 74 -3.66 6.71 24.65
N LYS A 75 -2.88 7.42 23.85
CA LYS A 75 -2.16 8.63 24.25
C LYS A 75 -2.60 9.83 23.42
N VAL A 76 -3.02 10.88 24.10
CA VAL A 76 -3.22 12.20 23.49
C VAL A 76 -1.89 12.95 23.57
N ASP A 77 -1.53 13.63 22.49
CA ASP A 77 -0.34 14.49 22.50
C ASP A 77 -0.62 15.68 23.44
N PRO A 78 0.16 15.89 24.52
CA PRO A 78 -0.07 16.99 25.44
C PRO A 78 0.08 18.36 24.77
N ASN A 79 0.83 18.44 23.66
CA ASN A 79 1.02 19.68 22.89
C ASN A 79 -0.13 19.96 21.91
N GLY A 80 -1.15 19.09 21.86
CA GLY A 80 -2.33 19.27 21.02
C GLY A 80 -2.08 19.03 19.54
N PHE A 81 -2.65 19.88 18.68
CA PHE A 81 -2.57 19.72 17.23
C PHE A 81 -1.20 20.15 16.70
N LYS A 82 -0.53 19.24 16.00
CA LYS A 82 0.71 19.55 15.28
C LYS A 82 0.39 20.10 13.90
N VAL A 83 0.89 21.29 13.59
CA VAL A 83 0.86 21.88 12.24
C VAL A 83 2.11 21.42 11.49
N ALA A 84 1.93 20.67 10.40
CA ALA A 84 3.06 20.20 9.59
C ALA A 84 3.86 21.38 9.01
N TYR A 85 5.19 21.26 9.03
CA TYR A 85 6.15 22.26 8.51
C TYR A 85 6.07 23.66 9.15
N LYS A 86 5.44 23.82 10.33
CA LYS A 86 5.36 25.12 11.01
C LYS A 86 6.75 25.71 11.29
N ASP A 87 7.66 24.91 11.84
CA ASP A 87 9.00 25.39 12.21
C ASP A 87 9.79 25.86 10.97
N PHE A 88 9.70 25.13 9.85
CA PHE A 88 10.28 25.55 8.57
C PHE A 88 9.65 26.84 8.04
N ARG A 89 8.33 27.00 8.20
CA ARG A 89 7.62 28.22 7.79
C ARG A 89 8.02 29.43 8.64
N ASP A 90 8.17 29.23 9.95
CA ASP A 90 8.51 30.29 10.90
C ASP A 90 9.99 30.68 10.81
N ASN A 91 10.89 29.71 10.66
CA ASN A 91 12.33 29.92 10.52
C ASN A 91 12.99 28.83 9.64
N PRO A 92 13.06 29.03 8.31
CA PRO A 92 13.60 28.03 7.40
C PRO A 92 15.12 27.85 7.50
N GLU A 93 15.85 28.82 8.04
CA GLU A 93 17.30 28.71 8.22
C GLU A 93 17.65 27.82 9.41
N ALA A 94 16.91 27.93 10.51
CA ALA A 94 17.08 27.07 11.68
C ALA A 94 16.46 25.68 11.51
N HIS A 95 15.42 25.56 10.66
CA HIS A 95 14.69 24.32 10.43
C HIS A 95 14.64 23.95 8.94
N PRO A 96 15.79 23.78 8.26
CA PRO A 96 15.83 23.52 6.83
C PRO A 96 15.19 22.17 6.47
N LEU A 97 14.67 22.07 5.25
CA LEU A 97 14.23 20.80 4.69
C LEU A 97 15.42 19.87 4.40
N LYS A 98 15.14 18.59 4.17
CA LYS A 98 16.17 17.58 3.82
C LYS A 98 16.65 17.65 2.36
N THR A 99 16.33 18.73 1.65
CA THR A 99 16.80 18.98 0.28
C THR A 99 18.25 19.50 0.31
N PRO A 100 19.02 19.38 -0.79
CA PRO A 100 20.39 19.89 -0.86
C PRO A 100 20.53 21.37 -0.45
N SER A 101 19.56 22.21 -0.84
CA SER A 101 19.55 23.64 -0.49
C SER A 101 18.91 23.97 0.87
N GLY A 102 18.30 23.00 1.54
CA GLY A 102 17.48 23.23 2.73
C GLY A 102 16.11 23.87 2.46
N LYS A 103 15.76 24.14 1.19
CA LYS A 103 14.53 24.83 0.77
C LYS A 103 13.64 23.93 -0.09
N ILE A 104 12.45 24.43 -0.42
CA ILE A 104 11.63 23.83 -1.48
C ILE A 104 12.32 24.11 -2.81
N GLU A 105 12.78 23.06 -3.48
CA GLU A 105 13.49 23.15 -4.76
C GLU A 105 12.50 23.02 -5.93
N ILE A 106 12.20 24.13 -6.61
CA ILE A 106 11.43 24.09 -7.87
C ILE A 106 12.24 23.39 -8.95
N TYR A 107 13.54 23.69 -9.02
CA TYR A 107 14.53 22.96 -9.79
C TYR A 107 15.31 22.05 -8.85
N SER A 108 15.25 20.73 -9.05
CA SER A 108 15.99 19.78 -8.21
C SER A 108 17.37 19.48 -8.78
N SER A 109 18.41 19.96 -8.08
CA SER A 109 19.81 19.66 -8.41
C SER A 109 20.11 18.16 -8.37
N ARG A 110 19.51 17.44 -7.41
CA ARG A 110 19.63 15.99 -7.30
C ARG A 110 19.03 15.27 -8.51
N LEU A 111 17.84 15.68 -8.97
CA LEU A 111 17.24 15.10 -10.17
C LEU A 111 18.03 15.45 -11.43
N ALA A 112 18.65 16.64 -11.50
CA ALA A 112 19.53 17.00 -12.61
C ALA A 112 20.74 16.05 -12.72
N GLU A 113 21.35 15.70 -11.58
CA GLU A 113 22.47 14.76 -11.56
C GLU A 113 22.02 13.33 -11.92
N ILE A 114 20.86 12.89 -11.41
CA ILE A 114 20.28 11.59 -11.77
C ILE A 114 20.02 11.54 -13.28
N ALA A 115 19.36 12.55 -13.85
CA ALA A 115 19.07 12.63 -15.28
C ALA A 115 20.34 12.57 -16.16
N LYS A 116 21.47 13.06 -15.64
CA LYS A 116 22.77 13.05 -16.35
C LYS A 116 23.51 11.71 -16.22
N THR A 117 23.38 11.04 -15.08
CA THR A 117 24.25 9.90 -14.72
C THR A 117 23.59 8.55 -14.89
N TRP A 118 22.27 8.48 -14.75
CA TRP A 118 21.54 7.23 -14.89
C TRP A 118 21.35 6.90 -16.37
N LYS A 119 21.44 5.60 -16.68
CA LYS A 119 21.05 5.09 -17.99
C LYS A 119 19.55 4.79 -17.92
N LEU A 120 18.77 5.55 -18.66
CA LEU A 120 17.32 5.41 -18.75
C LEU A 120 16.94 4.72 -20.06
N ALA A 121 15.80 4.03 -20.07
CA ALA A 121 15.18 3.59 -21.31
C ALA A 121 14.71 4.81 -22.14
N GLU A 122 14.42 4.60 -23.42
CA GLU A 122 14.04 5.69 -24.34
C GLU A 122 12.76 6.42 -23.90
N ASP A 123 11.83 5.70 -23.26
CA ASP A 123 10.55 6.19 -22.76
C ASP A 123 10.58 6.60 -21.27
N GLU A 124 11.75 6.54 -20.63
CA GLU A 124 11.94 6.96 -19.24
C GLU A 124 12.50 8.39 -19.18
N VAL A 125 11.80 9.26 -18.44
CA VAL A 125 12.17 10.67 -18.33
C VAL A 125 12.36 11.06 -16.86
N ILE A 126 13.58 11.49 -16.51
CA ILE A 126 13.87 12.17 -15.25
C ILE A 126 14.30 13.59 -15.57
N HIS A 127 13.59 14.58 -15.04
CA HIS A 127 13.85 15.97 -15.31
C HIS A 127 13.87 16.79 -14.00
N PRO A 128 14.77 17.78 -13.85
CA PRO A 128 14.88 18.59 -12.64
C PRO A 128 13.73 19.57 -12.44
N LEU A 129 12.91 19.80 -13.46
CA LEU A 129 11.68 20.59 -13.42
C LEU A 129 10.46 19.72 -13.73
N PRO A 130 9.27 20.07 -13.22
CA PRO A 130 8.04 19.42 -13.63
C PRO A 130 7.76 19.72 -15.10
N ILE A 131 7.89 18.71 -15.95
CA ILE A 131 7.57 18.78 -17.37
C ILE A 131 6.46 17.79 -17.71
N HIS A 132 5.77 18.05 -18.81
CA HIS A 132 4.91 17.04 -19.40
C HIS A 132 5.78 16.03 -20.18
N ALA A 133 5.84 14.80 -19.71
CA ALA A 133 6.50 13.70 -20.39
C ALA A 133 5.44 12.69 -20.87
N GLN A 134 5.46 12.35 -22.15
CA GLN A 134 4.63 11.27 -22.68
C GLN A 134 5.26 9.93 -22.30
N SER A 135 4.50 9.11 -21.58
CA SER A 135 4.87 7.73 -21.19
C SER A 135 4.51 6.74 -22.29
N PHE A 136 5.06 5.53 -22.24
CA PHE A 136 4.50 4.40 -22.99
C PHE A 136 3.00 4.21 -22.70
N GLU A 137 2.24 3.78 -23.70
CA GLU A 137 0.80 3.43 -23.61
C GLU A 137 -0.10 4.54 -23.08
N HIS A 138 0.33 5.80 -23.20
CA HIS A 138 -0.46 6.97 -22.81
C HIS A 138 -1.65 7.20 -23.76
N TYR A 139 -2.53 8.12 -23.38
CA TYR A 139 -3.60 8.57 -24.26
C TYR A 139 -3.03 9.32 -25.48
N GLY A 140 -3.23 8.77 -26.68
CA GLY A 140 -2.65 9.26 -27.94
C GLY A 140 -1.48 8.42 -28.46
N ASP A 141 -1.06 7.37 -27.73
CA ASP A 141 -0.08 6.41 -28.21
C ASP A 141 -0.57 5.69 -29.49
N PRO A 142 0.29 5.45 -30.52
CA PRO A 142 -0.09 4.74 -31.73
C PRO A 142 -0.76 3.37 -31.47
N LEU A 143 -0.43 2.72 -30.35
CA LEU A 143 -1.05 1.46 -29.95
C LEU A 143 -2.56 1.56 -29.75
N MET A 144 -3.10 2.76 -29.52
CA MET A 144 -4.54 2.99 -29.42
C MET A 144 -5.31 2.70 -30.71
N GLU A 145 -4.65 2.69 -31.87
CA GLU A 145 -5.26 2.23 -33.12
C GLU A 145 -5.68 0.75 -33.03
N LYS A 146 -4.91 -0.05 -32.27
CA LYS A 146 -5.17 -1.47 -32.03
C LYS A 146 -6.00 -1.69 -30.75
N TYR A 147 -5.71 -0.93 -29.69
CA TYR A 147 -6.34 -1.04 -28.38
C TYR A 147 -6.87 0.33 -27.92
N PRO A 148 -8.08 0.72 -28.36
CA PRO A 148 -8.55 2.11 -28.22
C PRO A 148 -9.01 2.50 -26.81
N LEU A 149 -8.92 1.59 -25.83
CA LEU A 149 -9.43 1.78 -24.48
C LEU A 149 -8.27 1.82 -23.49
N GLN A 150 -8.28 2.83 -22.63
CA GLN A 150 -7.35 2.96 -21.51
C GLN A 150 -7.91 2.20 -20.30
N LEU A 151 -7.08 1.36 -19.68
CA LEU A 151 -7.45 0.58 -18.50
C LEU A 151 -6.72 1.12 -17.27
N SER A 152 -7.45 1.43 -16.20
CA SER A 152 -6.89 1.95 -14.95
C SER A 152 -7.33 1.13 -13.74
N GLY A 153 -6.36 0.51 -13.06
CA GLY A 153 -6.62 -0.22 -11.82
C GLY A 153 -6.80 0.70 -10.62
N PHE A 154 -7.68 0.32 -9.70
CA PHE A 154 -7.84 0.97 -8.40
C PHE A 154 -7.87 -0.05 -7.26
N HIS A 155 -7.61 0.41 -6.04
CA HIS A 155 -7.76 -0.43 -4.85
C HIS A 155 -9.23 -0.79 -4.64
N TYR A 156 -9.53 -2.08 -4.80
CA TYR A 156 -10.90 -2.56 -4.79
C TYR A 156 -11.52 -2.52 -3.39
N LYS A 157 -12.75 -2.03 -3.27
CA LYS A 157 -13.35 -1.67 -1.98
C LYS A 157 -13.53 -2.85 -1.01
N ALA A 158 -13.65 -4.07 -1.51
CA ALA A 158 -13.93 -5.26 -0.69
C ALA A 158 -12.69 -6.04 -0.24
N ARG A 159 -11.47 -5.60 -0.59
CA ARG A 159 -10.25 -6.33 -0.22
C ARG A 159 -9.06 -5.40 -0.03
N THR A 160 -8.09 -5.85 0.76
CA THR A 160 -6.79 -5.19 0.89
C THR A 160 -5.81 -5.94 -0.01
N HIS A 161 -5.59 -5.41 -1.22
CA HIS A 161 -4.87 -6.13 -2.28
C HIS A 161 -5.53 -7.48 -2.60
N SER A 162 -4.86 -8.60 -2.31
CA SER A 162 -5.42 -9.96 -2.47
C SER A 162 -6.09 -10.48 -1.19
N THR A 163 -5.78 -9.89 -0.03
CA THR A 163 -6.32 -10.31 1.28
C THR A 163 -7.82 -10.06 1.35
N TYR A 164 -8.56 -11.05 1.85
CA TYR A 164 -10.03 -11.11 1.87
C TYR A 164 -10.70 -11.38 0.51
N GLY A 165 -9.92 -11.56 -0.55
CA GLY A 165 -10.43 -11.96 -1.87
C GLY A 165 -11.08 -13.34 -1.90
N ASN A 166 -11.04 -14.10 -0.81
CA ASN A 166 -11.68 -15.40 -0.62
C ASN A 166 -12.91 -15.37 0.29
N VAL A 167 -13.31 -14.21 0.82
CA VAL A 167 -14.44 -14.10 1.77
C VAL A 167 -15.75 -13.90 1.02
N ASP A 168 -16.65 -14.88 1.09
CA ASP A 168 -17.88 -14.91 0.27
C ASP A 168 -18.83 -13.75 0.53
N VAL A 169 -19.03 -13.35 1.79
CA VAL A 169 -19.90 -12.22 2.13
C VAL A 169 -19.38 -10.90 1.54
N LEU A 170 -18.06 -10.71 1.47
CA LEU A 170 -17.47 -9.51 0.88
C LEU A 170 -17.57 -9.53 -0.64
N LYS A 171 -17.35 -10.70 -1.27
CA LYS A 171 -17.56 -10.88 -2.72
C LYS A 171 -19.01 -10.63 -3.14
N ALA A 172 -19.97 -11.08 -2.34
CA ALA A 172 -21.39 -10.87 -2.59
C ALA A 172 -21.79 -9.40 -2.42
N ALA A 173 -21.26 -8.73 -1.38
CA ALA A 173 -21.57 -7.33 -1.12
C ALA A 173 -20.98 -6.37 -2.16
N ASN A 174 -19.83 -6.71 -2.75
CA ASN A 174 -19.17 -5.91 -3.78
C ASN A 174 -18.44 -6.84 -4.77
N PRO A 175 -19.13 -7.27 -5.84
CA PRO A 175 -18.60 -8.19 -6.85
C PRO A 175 -17.48 -7.56 -7.68
N GLN A 176 -16.40 -8.33 -7.91
CA GLN A 176 -15.30 -7.88 -8.76
C GLN A 176 -15.78 -7.70 -10.20
N GLU A 177 -15.80 -6.44 -10.64
CA GLU A 177 -16.35 -6.03 -11.93
C GLU A 177 -15.41 -5.02 -12.58
N VAL A 178 -15.39 -5.01 -13.92
CA VAL A 178 -14.81 -3.91 -14.70
C VAL A 178 -15.87 -2.85 -14.92
N TRP A 179 -15.54 -1.59 -14.73
CA TRP A 179 -16.45 -0.47 -14.92
C TRP A 179 -16.27 0.09 -16.33
N MET A 180 -17.40 0.30 -17.00
CA MET A 180 -17.46 0.73 -18.40
C MET A 180 -18.43 1.90 -18.57
N ASN A 181 -18.04 2.91 -19.34
CA ASN A 181 -18.95 3.99 -19.71
C ASN A 181 -20.08 3.48 -20.65
N PRO A 182 -21.34 3.91 -20.49
CA PRO A 182 -22.44 3.52 -21.39
C PRO A 182 -22.16 3.76 -22.88
N ILE A 183 -21.47 4.85 -23.23
CA ILE A 183 -21.11 5.22 -24.61
C ILE A 183 -20.13 4.20 -25.22
N ASP A 184 -19.24 3.61 -24.41
CA ASP A 184 -18.35 2.56 -24.88
C ASP A 184 -19.06 1.21 -25.01
N ALA A 185 -20.07 0.97 -24.16
CA ALA A 185 -20.83 -0.27 -24.13
C ALA A 185 -21.77 -0.43 -25.32
N GLU A 186 -22.45 0.65 -25.73
CA GLU A 186 -23.46 0.66 -26.80
C GLU A 186 -22.95 0.11 -28.15
N PRO A 187 -21.86 0.62 -28.75
CA PRO A 187 -21.36 0.10 -30.03
C PRO A 187 -20.81 -1.33 -29.93
N ARG A 188 -20.56 -1.82 -28.71
CA ARG A 188 -20.09 -3.18 -28.42
C ARG A 188 -21.25 -4.14 -28.06
N ASN A 189 -22.49 -3.63 -27.99
CA ASN A 189 -23.68 -4.37 -27.56
C ASN A 189 -23.48 -5.08 -26.20
N ILE A 190 -22.79 -4.41 -25.28
CA ILE A 190 -22.50 -4.91 -23.93
C ILE A 190 -23.56 -4.38 -22.97
N LYS A 191 -24.12 -5.25 -22.13
CA LYS A 191 -25.10 -4.91 -21.09
C LYS A 191 -24.49 -5.03 -19.70
N ASN A 192 -25.09 -4.34 -18.75
CA ASN A 192 -24.66 -4.39 -17.36
C ASN A 192 -24.76 -5.83 -16.83
N GLY A 193 -23.69 -6.34 -16.23
CA GLY A 193 -23.56 -7.69 -15.70
C GLY A 193 -23.00 -8.71 -16.69
N ASP A 194 -22.88 -8.37 -17.98
CA ASP A 194 -22.34 -9.30 -18.98
C ASP A 194 -20.91 -9.71 -18.63
N MET A 195 -20.57 -10.98 -18.86
CA MET A 195 -19.18 -11.42 -18.80
C MET A 195 -18.49 -11.01 -20.10
N ILE A 196 -17.54 -10.08 -19.99
CA ILE A 196 -16.79 -9.58 -21.14
C ILE A 196 -15.39 -10.17 -21.17
N ARG A 197 -14.78 -10.15 -22.36
CA ARG A 197 -13.36 -10.48 -22.55
C ARG A 197 -12.58 -9.19 -22.77
N ILE A 198 -11.64 -8.91 -21.88
CA ILE A 198 -10.67 -7.82 -22.01
C ILE A 198 -9.34 -8.44 -22.43
N PHE A 199 -8.69 -7.91 -23.47
CA PHE A 199 -7.46 -8.50 -23.99
C PHE A 199 -6.55 -7.46 -24.65
N ASN A 200 -5.26 -7.78 -24.70
CA ASN A 200 -4.25 -7.16 -25.54
C ASN A 200 -3.21 -8.22 -25.95
N ASP A 201 -2.06 -7.82 -26.50
CA ASP A 201 -1.01 -8.76 -26.91
C ASP A 201 -0.36 -9.53 -25.74
N ARG A 202 -0.57 -9.06 -24.50
CA ARG A 202 0.04 -9.65 -23.28
C ARG A 202 -0.83 -10.74 -22.66
N GLY A 203 -2.14 -10.73 -22.92
CA GLY A 203 -3.06 -11.72 -22.38
C GLY A 203 -4.52 -11.29 -22.41
N GLU A 204 -5.36 -12.10 -21.78
CA GLU A 204 -6.80 -11.86 -21.65
C GLU A 204 -7.33 -12.13 -20.23
N VAL A 205 -8.42 -11.45 -19.88
CA VAL A 205 -9.20 -11.69 -18.66
C VAL A 205 -10.69 -11.71 -18.98
N ARG A 206 -11.45 -12.54 -18.26
CA ARG A 206 -12.92 -12.58 -18.32
C ARG A 206 -13.48 -12.11 -17.00
N ILE A 207 -14.34 -11.10 -17.06
CA ILE A 207 -14.87 -10.41 -15.88
C ILE A 207 -16.25 -9.84 -16.20
N ASN A 208 -17.12 -9.75 -15.19
CA ASN A 208 -18.41 -9.09 -15.33
C ASN A 208 -18.22 -7.57 -15.48
N VAL A 209 -19.00 -6.95 -16.35
CA VAL A 209 -19.02 -5.50 -16.52
C VAL A 209 -20.07 -4.85 -15.61
N LYS A 210 -19.70 -3.72 -15.03
CA LYS A 210 -20.62 -2.73 -14.48
C LYS A 210 -20.67 -1.50 -15.39
N ILE A 211 -21.82 -1.26 -16.02
CA ILE A 211 -22.03 -0.07 -16.84
C ILE A 211 -22.36 1.11 -15.93
N THR A 212 -21.61 2.20 -16.05
CA THR A 212 -21.77 3.35 -15.17
C THR A 212 -21.28 4.66 -15.80
N PRO A 213 -22.01 5.78 -15.65
CA PRO A 213 -21.62 7.07 -16.23
C PRO A 213 -20.55 7.82 -15.42
N VAL A 214 -20.00 7.23 -14.34
CA VAL A 214 -19.01 7.87 -13.47
C VAL A 214 -17.60 7.96 -14.10
N LEU A 215 -17.40 7.29 -15.24
CA LEU A 215 -16.14 7.24 -15.97
C LEU A 215 -16.22 8.07 -17.24
N PHE A 216 -15.09 8.60 -17.70
CA PHE A 216 -15.00 9.21 -19.03
C PHE A 216 -15.07 8.15 -20.12
N GLN A 217 -15.54 8.54 -21.31
CA GLN A 217 -15.50 7.68 -22.49
C GLN A 217 -14.05 7.29 -22.83
N GLY A 218 -13.82 6.02 -23.18
CA GLY A 218 -12.51 5.48 -23.51
C GLY A 218 -11.65 5.10 -22.30
N LEU A 219 -12.12 5.34 -21.07
CA LEU A 219 -11.46 4.96 -19.83
C LEU A 219 -12.27 3.91 -19.08
N TRP A 220 -11.66 2.74 -18.86
CA TRP A 220 -12.26 1.60 -18.17
C TRP A 220 -11.49 1.33 -16.88
N HIS A 221 -12.19 0.84 -15.86
CA HIS A 221 -11.63 0.63 -14.51
C HIS A 221 -11.83 -0.79 -14.00
#